data_AF-A0A241W2U0-F1
#
_entry.id   AF-A0A241W2U0-F1
#
_cell.length_a   1.000
_cell.length_b   1.000
_cell.length_c   1.000
_cell.angle_alpha   90.00
_cell.angle_beta   90.00
_cell.angle_gamma   90.00
#
_symmetry.space_group_name_H-M   'P 1'
#
loop_
_entity.id
_entity.type
_entity.pdbx_description
1 polymer ?
#
loop_
_entity_poly.entity_id
_entity_poly.type
_entity_poly.pdbx_seq_one_letter_code
_entity_poly.pdbx_strand_id
1 'polypeptide(L)'
;MFKKLENLVLDIPLGAYAQTAANCVTAVLNKPIGVDMLNIVTTGPQRDAQIYGWKSPINEHTDETGYFFFMPIQMEKPDAICIGGQRTELQLNQLYLLDDRLPHSTDGEGNTIALFSGSYSEEELNDDLYQCIFAQFKEMAERE
;
A
#
# COMPACT_ATOMS: atom_id res chain seq x y z
N MET A 1 14.07 5.37 -0.67
CA MET A 1 13.72 5.32 -2.11
C MET A 1 12.20 5.18 -2.30
N PHE A 2 11.63 5.78 -3.34
CA PHE A 2 10.28 5.46 -3.82
C PHE A 2 10.34 5.15 -5.32
N LYS A 3 9.72 4.04 -5.73
CA LYS A 3 9.82 3.54 -7.11
C LYS A 3 8.49 2.96 -7.57
N LYS A 4 8.02 3.41 -8.73
CA LYS A 4 6.98 2.75 -9.51
C LYS A 4 7.60 1.61 -10.33
N LEU A 5 7.07 0.39 -10.21
CA LEU A 5 7.55 -0.76 -10.97
C LEU A 5 6.77 -0.89 -12.28
N GLU A 6 7.15 -0.10 -13.29
CA GLU A 6 6.37 0.19 -14.51
C GLU A 6 5.78 -1.02 -15.27
N ASN A 7 6.40 -2.20 -15.16
CA ASN A 7 5.95 -3.41 -15.86
C ASN A 7 5.09 -4.36 -14.99
N LEU A 8 4.76 -3.97 -13.75
CA LEU A 8 4.05 -4.78 -12.76
C LEU A 8 2.71 -4.14 -12.42
N VAL A 9 1.74 -4.34 -13.32
CA VAL A 9 0.36 -3.86 -13.19
C VAL A 9 -0.60 -5.05 -13.18
N LEU A 10 -1.49 -5.08 -12.18
CA LEU A 10 -2.43 -6.17 -11.97
C LEU A 10 -3.80 -5.87 -12.61
N ASP A 11 -4.00 -6.25 -13.87
CA ASP A 11 -5.27 -5.99 -14.57
C ASP A 11 -6.26 -7.16 -14.41
N ILE A 12 -6.78 -7.34 -13.20
CA ILE A 12 -7.80 -8.36 -12.87
C ILE A 12 -8.85 -7.82 -11.89
N PRO A 13 -10.08 -8.35 -11.90
CA PRO A 13 -11.07 -8.05 -10.87
C PRO A 13 -10.68 -8.68 -9.52
N LEU A 14 -11.12 -8.06 -8.42
CA LEU A 14 -10.96 -8.63 -7.07
C LEU A 14 -11.91 -9.81 -6.86
N GLY A 15 -11.39 -10.90 -6.31
CA GLY A 15 -12.16 -12.04 -5.82
C GLY A 15 -12.97 -11.69 -4.56
N ALA A 16 -13.91 -12.56 -4.20
CA ALA A 16 -14.88 -12.28 -3.14
C ALA A 16 -14.25 -12.06 -1.76
N TYR A 17 -13.23 -12.83 -1.40
CA TYR A 17 -12.48 -12.64 -0.16
C TYR A 17 -11.78 -11.28 -0.14
N ALA A 18 -11.03 -10.95 -1.20
CA ALA A 18 -10.30 -9.68 -1.27
C ALA A 18 -11.25 -8.48 -1.20
N GLN A 19 -12.38 -8.57 -1.91
CA GLN A 19 -13.40 -7.55 -1.88
C GLN A 19 -14.02 -7.36 -0.49
N THR A 20 -14.29 -8.48 0.22
CA THR A 20 -14.83 -8.45 1.58
C THR A 20 -13.85 -7.82 2.56
N ALA A 21 -12.59 -8.23 2.51
CA ALA A 21 -11.54 -7.69 3.36
C ALA A 21 -11.31 -6.19 3.09
N ALA A 22 -11.30 -5.76 1.82
CA ALA A 22 -11.21 -4.35 1.46
C ALA A 22 -12.37 -3.53 2.06
N ASN A 23 -13.60 -4.03 1.97
CA ASN A 23 -14.76 -3.39 2.58
C ASN A 23 -14.65 -3.29 4.12
N CYS A 24 -14.11 -4.33 4.78
CA CYS A 24 -13.85 -4.30 6.21
C CYS A 24 -12.84 -3.21 6.57
N VAL A 25 -11.75 -3.07 5.79
CA VAL A 25 -10.76 -2.02 5.99
C VAL A 25 -11.39 -0.63 5.80
N THR A 26 -12.14 -0.41 4.72
CA THR A 26 -12.88 0.85 4.49
C THR A 26 -13.80 1.20 5.66
N ALA A 27 -14.52 0.22 6.21
CA ALA A 27 -15.39 0.43 7.36
C ALA A 27 -14.63 0.85 8.62
N VAL A 28 -13.39 0.38 8.80
CA VAL A 28 -12.52 0.81 9.90
C VAL A 28 -12.00 2.24 9.67
N LEU A 29 -11.51 2.55 8.47
CA LEU A 29 -10.97 3.88 8.10
C LEU A 29 -11.99 5.02 8.21
N ASN A 30 -13.28 4.69 8.11
CA ASN A 30 -14.37 5.65 8.26
C ASN A 30 -14.78 5.92 9.71
N LYS A 31 -14.19 5.25 10.69
CA LYS A 31 -14.41 5.55 12.10
C LYS A 31 -13.66 6.84 12.50
N PRO A 32 -14.13 7.58 13.50
CA PRO A 32 -13.38 8.69 14.06
C PRO A 32 -12.02 8.22 14.58
N ILE A 33 -10.97 8.94 14.22
CA ILE A 33 -9.61 8.67 14.71
C ILE A 33 -9.41 9.42 16.03
N GLY A 34 -8.67 8.82 16.96
CA GLY A 34 -8.21 9.53 18.15
C GLY A 34 -7.27 10.69 17.80
N VAL A 35 -7.15 11.64 18.72
CA VAL A 35 -6.10 12.67 18.64
C VAL A 35 -4.75 11.93 18.61
N ASP A 36 -3.90 12.26 17.64
CA ASP A 36 -2.53 11.72 17.46
C ASP A 36 -2.37 10.31 16.85
N MET A 37 -3.39 9.72 16.21
CA MET A 37 -3.21 8.47 15.43
C MET A 37 -3.18 8.73 13.92
N LEU A 38 -2.39 7.94 13.18
CA LEU A 38 -2.44 7.90 11.71
C LEU A 38 -3.68 7.13 11.26
N ASN A 39 -4.36 7.58 10.18
CA ASN A 39 -5.52 6.85 9.65
C ASN A 39 -5.09 5.67 8.79
N ILE A 40 -4.49 4.68 9.43
CA ILE A 40 -3.89 3.52 8.78
C ILE A 40 -4.42 2.25 9.44
N VAL A 41 -4.81 1.28 8.61
CA VAL A 41 -5.22 -0.06 9.03
C VAL A 41 -4.20 -1.05 8.47
N THR A 42 -3.44 -1.66 9.38
CA THR A 42 -2.40 -2.66 9.06
C THR A 42 -2.57 -3.92 9.89
N THR A 43 -2.10 -5.04 9.35
CA THR A 43 -2.04 -6.36 10.01
C THR A 43 -0.65 -6.72 10.56
N GLY A 44 0.34 -5.82 10.41
CA GLY A 44 1.68 -5.91 10.99
C GLY A 44 2.81 -5.98 9.94
N PRO A 45 4.09 -5.87 10.36
CA PRO A 45 5.25 -5.98 9.47
C PRO A 45 5.47 -7.46 9.10
N GLN A 46 4.75 -7.93 8.08
CA GLN A 46 4.82 -9.30 7.60
C GLN A 46 5.11 -9.34 6.11
N ARG A 47 5.86 -10.38 5.72
CA ARG A 47 6.33 -10.61 4.34
C ARG A 47 5.27 -11.25 3.45
N ASP A 48 4.21 -11.80 4.04
CA ASP A 48 3.07 -12.32 3.29
C ASP A 48 2.22 -11.16 2.76
N ALA A 49 1.58 -11.36 1.60
CA ALA A 49 0.64 -10.40 1.06
C ALA A 49 -0.54 -10.18 2.02
N GLN A 50 -0.90 -8.92 2.23
CA GLN A 50 -1.99 -8.51 3.12
C GLN A 50 -2.83 -7.41 2.48
N ILE A 51 -4.07 -7.26 2.96
CA ILE A 51 -4.92 -6.13 2.59
C ILE A 51 -4.75 -5.05 3.65
N TYR A 52 -4.28 -3.90 3.20
CA TYR A 52 -3.90 -2.73 3.94
C TYR A 52 -4.74 -1.54 3.47
N GLY A 53 -4.89 -0.51 4.30
CA GLY A 53 -5.53 0.71 3.82
C GLY A 53 -5.23 1.91 4.67
N TRP A 54 -5.42 3.07 4.06
CA TRP A 54 -5.28 4.36 4.72
C TRP A 54 -6.34 5.34 4.24
N LYS A 55 -6.51 6.42 5.01
CA LYS A 55 -7.29 7.58 4.58
C LYS A 55 -6.40 8.79 4.51
N SER A 56 -6.29 9.36 3.32
CA SER A 56 -5.53 10.57 3.10
C SER A 56 -6.30 11.82 3.56
N PRO A 57 -5.58 12.90 3.95
CA PRO A 57 -4.13 12.98 4.02
C PRO A 57 -3.55 12.31 5.27
N ILE A 58 -2.41 11.64 5.12
CA ILE A 58 -1.57 11.21 6.22
C ILE A 58 -0.46 12.24 6.39
N ASN A 59 -0.28 12.76 7.61
CA ASN A 59 0.80 13.69 7.94
C ASN A 59 2.18 13.05 7.69
N GLU A 60 3.19 13.89 7.44
CA GLU A 60 4.57 13.42 7.28
C GLU A 60 5.04 12.67 8.54
N HIS A 61 5.58 11.48 8.31
CA HIS A 61 6.15 10.62 9.34
C HIS A 61 7.30 9.79 8.77
N THR A 62 7.97 9.05 9.64
CA THR A 62 9.04 8.12 9.30
C THR A 62 8.84 6.88 10.12
N ASP A 63 8.89 5.73 9.46
CA ASP A 63 8.88 4.43 10.10
C ASP A 63 10.31 3.86 10.10
N GLU A 64 10.52 2.75 10.80
CA GLU A 64 11.86 2.14 10.92
C GLU A 64 11.85 0.67 10.49
N THR A 65 11.01 0.30 9.52
CA THR A 65 10.85 -1.10 9.14
C THR A 65 11.66 -1.49 7.91
N GLY A 66 11.99 -0.56 7.01
CA GLY A 66 12.80 -0.78 5.81
C GLY A 66 12.00 -0.59 4.53
N TYR A 67 12.13 -1.53 3.59
CA TYR A 67 11.41 -1.46 2.33
C TYR A 67 10.10 -2.25 2.39
N PHE A 68 9.05 -1.68 1.80
CA PHE A 68 7.79 -2.38 1.58
C PHE A 68 7.27 -2.19 0.17
N PHE A 69 6.48 -3.15 -0.26
CA PHE A 69 5.74 -3.13 -1.50
C PHE A 69 4.28 -2.86 -1.21
N PHE A 70 3.65 -2.08 -2.08
CA PHE A 70 2.21 -1.90 -2.03
C PHE A 70 1.61 -1.70 -3.42
N MET A 71 0.35 -2.06 -3.55
CA MET A 71 -0.41 -1.93 -4.79
C MET A 71 -1.83 -1.45 -4.48
N PRO A 72 -2.18 -0.19 -4.79
CA PRO A 72 -3.54 0.30 -4.60
C PRO A 72 -4.53 -0.53 -5.41
N ILE A 73 -5.52 -1.15 -4.77
CA ILE A 73 -6.57 -1.96 -5.43
C ILE A 73 -7.94 -1.27 -5.42
N GLN A 74 -8.14 -0.32 -4.50
CA GLN A 74 -9.31 0.57 -4.49
C GLN A 74 -8.90 1.96 -4.02
N MET A 75 -9.44 2.98 -4.66
CA MET A 75 -9.28 4.38 -4.27
C MET A 75 -10.63 5.08 -4.38
N GLU A 76 -11.10 5.68 -3.27
CA GLU A 76 -12.32 6.47 -3.26
C GLU A 76 -12.18 7.77 -4.07
N LYS A 77 -10.97 8.35 -4.02
CA LYS A 77 -10.55 9.54 -4.75
C LYS A 77 -9.09 9.39 -5.18
N PRO A 78 -8.61 10.15 -6.18
CA PRO A 78 -7.19 10.19 -6.52
C PRO A 78 -6.33 10.49 -5.29
N ASP A 79 -5.19 9.81 -5.22
CA ASP A 79 -4.27 9.89 -4.08
C ASP A 79 -2.83 9.99 -4.58
N ALA A 80 -1.93 10.43 -3.70
CA ALA A 80 -0.53 10.61 -4.01
C ALA A 80 0.35 10.35 -2.80
N ILE A 81 1.54 9.78 -3.05
CA ILE A 81 2.61 9.70 -2.05
C ILE A 81 3.54 10.90 -2.22
N CYS A 82 3.89 11.52 -1.10
CA CYS A 82 4.87 12.58 -1.01
C CYS A 82 6.08 12.09 -0.23
N ILE A 83 7.27 12.17 -0.83
CA ILE A 83 8.52 11.68 -0.23
C ILE A 83 9.70 12.48 -0.76
N GLY A 84 10.55 12.98 0.13
CA GLY A 84 11.71 13.80 -0.27
C GLY A 84 11.34 15.05 -1.08
N GLY A 85 10.17 15.65 -0.83
CA GLY A 85 9.65 16.80 -1.56
C GLY A 85 9.11 16.50 -2.97
N GLN A 86 9.08 15.22 -3.39
CA GLN A 86 8.46 14.78 -4.63
C GLN A 86 7.05 14.25 -4.36
N ARG A 87 6.10 14.66 -5.19
CA ARG A 87 4.72 14.15 -5.19
C ARG A 87 4.54 13.20 -6.37
N THR A 88 4.13 11.96 -6.11
CA THR A 88 3.82 10.97 -7.13
C THR A 88 2.37 10.51 -7.02
N GLU A 89 1.61 10.66 -8.10
CA GLU A 89 0.24 10.18 -8.17
C GLU A 89 0.18 8.65 -8.22
N LEU A 90 -0.71 8.09 -7.40
CA LEU A 90 -0.93 6.66 -7.34
C LEU A 90 -1.85 6.21 -8.46
N GLN A 91 -1.54 5.03 -9.01
CA GLN A 91 -2.32 4.36 -10.02
C GLN A 91 -2.88 3.07 -9.41
N LEU A 92 -4.15 2.79 -9.69
CA LEU A 92 -4.74 1.50 -9.33
C LEU A 92 -3.95 0.37 -9.98
N ASN A 93 -3.81 -0.71 -9.25
CA ASN A 93 -3.20 -1.98 -9.61
C ASN A 93 -1.71 -1.91 -9.97
N GLN A 94 -1.09 -0.75 -9.82
CA GLN A 94 0.33 -0.56 -10.03
C GLN A 94 1.12 -0.98 -8.78
N LEU A 95 2.15 -1.80 -8.95
CA LEU A 95 3.07 -2.12 -7.87
C LEU A 95 4.07 -0.98 -7.62
N TYR A 96 4.19 -0.59 -6.36
CA TYR A 96 5.15 0.39 -5.87
C TYR A 96 6.07 -0.22 -4.83
N LEU A 97 7.27 0.33 -4.72
CA LEU A 97 8.26 0.05 -3.69
C LEU A 97 8.56 1.36 -2.95
N LEU A 98 8.48 1.32 -1.62
CA LEU A 98 8.77 2.45 -0.75
C LEU A 98 9.76 2.04 0.34
N ASP A 99 10.62 2.97 0.72
CA ASP A 99 11.54 2.90 1.84
C ASP A 99 11.00 3.79 2.96
N ASP A 100 10.45 3.16 3.98
CA ASP A 100 9.65 3.84 5.01
C ASP A 100 10.50 4.63 6.02
N ARG A 101 11.81 4.42 5.96
CA ARG A 101 12.86 5.15 6.71
C ARG A 101 13.07 6.58 6.21
N LEU A 102 12.46 6.94 5.09
CA LEU A 102 12.45 8.31 4.59
C LEU A 102 11.16 9.03 5.02
N PRO A 103 11.22 10.34 5.34
CA PRO A 103 10.02 11.14 5.60
C PRO A 103 9.04 11.06 4.42
N HIS A 104 7.81 10.63 4.72
CA HIS A 104 6.77 10.44 3.73
C HIS A 104 5.37 10.76 4.25
N SER A 105 4.47 11.13 3.34
CA SER A 105 3.08 11.51 3.61
C SER A 105 2.16 11.14 2.45
N THR A 106 0.85 11.36 2.61
CA THR A 106 -0.14 11.24 1.51
C THR A 106 -1.00 12.49 1.38
N ASP A 107 -1.40 12.83 0.14
CA ASP A 107 -2.04 14.11 -0.20
C ASP A 107 -3.49 13.99 -0.73
N GLY A 108 -4.07 12.79 -0.76
CA GLY A 108 -5.47 12.58 -1.21
C GLY A 108 -6.53 13.03 -0.19
N GLU A 109 -7.81 12.84 -0.55
CA GLU A 109 -8.97 13.22 0.27
C GLU A 109 -9.95 12.06 0.55
N GLY A 110 -9.49 10.82 0.48
CA GLY A 110 -10.34 9.64 0.55
C GLY A 110 -9.60 8.42 1.07
N ASN A 111 -10.33 7.30 1.13
CA ASN A 111 -9.74 6.02 1.49
C ASN A 111 -9.00 5.40 0.29
N THR A 112 -7.83 4.85 0.55
CA THR A 112 -7.08 4.00 -0.37
C THR A 112 -6.89 2.63 0.28
N ILE A 113 -7.28 1.58 -0.43
CA ILE A 113 -7.06 0.18 -0.05
C ILE A 113 -6.00 -0.37 -0.98
N ALA A 114 -5.02 -1.06 -0.42
CA ALA A 114 -3.91 -1.63 -1.15
C ALA A 114 -3.59 -3.05 -0.69
N LEU A 115 -2.93 -3.79 -1.56
CA LEU A 115 -2.14 -4.95 -1.16
C LEU A 115 -0.82 -4.45 -0.59
N PHE A 116 -0.29 -5.14 0.41
CA PHE A 116 0.92 -4.76 1.13
C PHE A 116 1.79 -5.98 1.45
N SER A 117 3.11 -5.80 1.41
CA SER A 117 4.09 -6.73 1.97
C SER A 117 5.38 -5.99 2.33
N GLY A 118 5.93 -6.26 3.51
CA GLY A 118 7.19 -5.70 4.03
C GLY A 118 7.81 -6.68 5.03
N SER A 119 8.86 -6.43 5.80
CA SER A 119 9.83 -5.37 5.88
C SER A 119 11.16 -5.93 5.31
N TYR A 120 11.52 -5.47 4.12
CA TYR A 120 12.66 -5.97 3.35
C TYR A 120 13.90 -5.10 3.59
N SER A 121 15.07 -5.73 3.57
CA SER A 121 16.36 -5.03 3.53
C SER A 121 16.72 -4.63 2.10
N GLU A 122 17.63 -3.65 1.95
CA GLU A 122 18.10 -3.19 0.64
C GLU A 122 18.76 -4.30 -0.19
N GLU A 123 19.51 -5.20 0.48
CA GLU A 123 20.22 -6.32 -0.15
C GLU A 123 19.28 -7.37 -0.77
N GLU A 124 18.05 -7.45 -0.28
CA GLU A 124 17.03 -8.37 -0.81
C GLU A 124 16.36 -7.84 -2.09
N LEU A 125 16.51 -6.55 -2.41
CA LEU A 125 15.81 -5.90 -3.51
C LEU A 125 16.39 -6.30 -4.87
N ASN A 126 15.67 -7.16 -5.58
CA ASN A 126 16.00 -7.58 -6.93
C ASN A 126 14.73 -7.93 -7.71
N ASP A 127 14.88 -8.13 -9.03
CA ASP A 127 13.74 -8.41 -9.91
C ASP A 127 13.01 -9.72 -9.56
N ASP A 128 13.72 -10.74 -9.07
CA ASP A 128 13.10 -12.01 -8.65
C ASP A 128 12.16 -11.80 -7.45
N LEU A 129 12.58 -10.99 -6.47
CA LEU A 129 11.72 -10.59 -5.37
C LEU A 129 10.50 -9.82 -5.87
N TYR A 130 10.69 -8.87 -6.80
CA TYR A 130 9.57 -8.07 -7.31
C TYR A 130 8.52 -8.94 -8.01
N GLN A 131 8.94 -9.92 -8.81
CA GLN A 131 8.04 -10.89 -9.43
C GLN A 131 7.34 -11.78 -8.40
N CYS A 132 8.07 -12.22 -7.37
CA CYS A 132 7.50 -13.01 -6.27
C CYS A 132 6.40 -12.24 -5.53
N ILE A 133 6.63 -10.96 -5.19
CA ILE A 133 5.63 -10.11 -4.54
C ILE A 133 4.43 -9.88 -5.45
N PHE A 134 4.67 -9.61 -6.73
CA PHE A 134 3.59 -9.42 -7.69
C PHE A 134 2.71 -10.68 -7.80
N ALA A 135 3.30 -11.87 -7.81
CA ALA A 135 2.57 -13.14 -7.80
C ALA A 135 1.75 -13.33 -6.52
N GLN A 136 2.32 -13.05 -5.34
CA GLN A 136 1.58 -13.11 -4.07
C GLN A 136 0.41 -12.12 -4.02
N PHE A 137 0.62 -10.91 -4.54
CA PHE A 137 -0.43 -9.89 -4.62
C PHE A 137 -1.55 -10.34 -5.56
N LYS A 138 -1.20 -10.92 -6.70
CA LYS A 138 -2.17 -11.54 -7.60
C LYS A 138 -2.98 -12.64 -6.92
N GLU A 139 -2.32 -13.58 -6.24
CA GLU A 139 -3.00 -14.66 -5.51
C GLU A 139 -3.95 -14.12 -4.41
N MET A 140 -3.53 -13.09 -3.67
CA MET A 140 -4.37 -12.43 -2.68
C MET A 140 -5.57 -11.73 -3.32
N ALA A 141 -5.38 -11.05 -4.45
CA ALA A 141 -6.42 -10.34 -5.18
C ALA A 141 -7.48 -11.28 -5.78
N GLU A 142 -7.06 -12.44 -6.32
CA GLU A 142 -7.94 -13.44 -6.95
C GLU A 142 -8.66 -14.35 -5.95
N ARG A 143 -8.37 -14.21 -4.64
CA ARG A 143 -8.91 -15.10 -3.63
C ARG A 143 -10.44 -14.96 -3.53
N GLU A 144 -11.12 -16.11 -3.62
CA GLU A 144 -12.56 -16.27 -3.41
C GLU A 144 -12.93 -16.39 -1.93
#